data_AF-C5KLF3-F1
#
_entry.id   AF-C5KLF3-F1
#
_cell.length_a   1.000
_cell.length_b   1.000
_cell.length_c   1.000
_cell.angle_alpha   90.00
_cell.angle_beta   90.00
_cell.angle_gamma   90.00
#
_symmetry.space_group_name_H-M   'P 1'
#
loop_
_entity.id
_entity.type
_entity.pdbx_description
1 polymer ?
#
loop_
_entity_poly.entity_id
_entity_poly.type
_entity_poly.pdbx_seq_one_letter_code
_entity_poly.pdbx_strand_id
1 'polypeptide(L)'
;AEDPDAWRTITDIKNDREIKLSDTDLRIIQRIRKGFFPTGRGDGDEDEEFQVEYEDRIEDKIHPMRTRYPSKKSFMPDQDEARKVKRLIKLIRAGIIKPKEEKPAKEDHNHLQSNRQ
;
A
#
# COMPACT_ATOMS: atom_id res chain seq x y z
N ALA A 1 -55.96 -24.49 35.37
CA ALA A 1 -54.54 -24.77 35.13
C ALA A 1 -54.14 -23.88 33.97
N GLU A 2 -53.23 -22.93 34.20
CA GLU A 2 -52.78 -22.03 33.13
C GLU A 2 -51.81 -22.78 32.22
N ASP A 3 -51.98 -22.65 30.90
CA ASP A 3 -51.09 -23.27 29.91
C ASP A 3 -49.71 -22.61 30.01
N PRO A 4 -48.64 -23.37 30.34
CA PRO A 4 -47.28 -22.83 30.44
C PRO A 4 -46.75 -22.24 29.13
N ASP A 5 -47.36 -22.54 27.98
CA ASP A 5 -46.93 -22.03 26.66
C ASP A 5 -47.76 -20.84 26.15
N ALA A 6 -48.66 -20.28 26.98
CA ALA A 6 -49.49 -19.15 26.58
C ALA A 6 -48.66 -17.94 26.09
N TRP A 7 -47.48 -17.70 26.68
CA TRP A 7 -46.57 -16.60 26.30
C TRP A 7 -45.82 -16.82 24.97
N ARG A 8 -45.82 -18.05 24.43
CA ARG A 8 -45.22 -18.39 23.13
C ARG A 8 -46.23 -18.37 21.99
N THR A 9 -47.52 -18.22 22.30
CA THR A 9 -48.60 -18.37 21.32
C THR A 9 -49.00 -17.01 20.76
N ILE A 10 -49.09 -16.91 19.43
CA ILE A 10 -49.50 -15.70 18.71
C ILE A 10 -50.68 -16.04 17.81
N THR A 11 -51.66 -15.14 17.74
CA THR A 11 -52.82 -15.27 16.86
C THR A 11 -52.53 -14.64 15.50
N ASP A 12 -52.61 -15.44 14.44
CA ASP A 12 -52.56 -14.95 13.06
C ASP A 12 -53.97 -14.57 12.59
N ILE A 13 -54.23 -13.26 12.56
CA ILE A 13 -55.53 -12.66 12.19
C ILE A 13 -55.93 -12.99 10.75
N LYS A 14 -54.97 -13.21 9.85
CA LYS A 14 -55.27 -13.40 8.42
C LYS A 14 -55.76 -14.82 8.12
N ASN A 15 -55.25 -15.79 8.86
CA ASN A 15 -55.53 -17.21 8.64
C ASN A 15 -56.40 -17.83 9.75
N ASP A 16 -56.84 -17.02 10.73
CA ASP A 16 -57.58 -17.43 11.94
C ASP A 16 -56.97 -18.67 12.61
N ARG A 17 -55.65 -18.63 12.83
CA ARG A 17 -54.89 -19.72 13.44
C ARG A 17 -54.06 -19.23 14.61
N GLU A 18 -53.98 -20.05 15.63
CA GLU A 18 -53.04 -19.87 16.74
C GLU A 18 -51.73 -20.60 16.42
N ILE A 19 -50.63 -19.86 16.43
CA ILE A 19 -49.31 -20.36 16.10
C ILE A 19 -48.46 -20.32 17.37
N LYS A 20 -47.92 -21.48 17.76
CA LYS A 20 -46.92 -21.59 18.82
C LYS A 20 -45.53 -21.34 18.23
N LEU A 21 -44.81 -20.35 18.75
CA LEU A 21 -43.46 -20.05 18.30
C LEU A 21 -42.49 -21.16 18.71
N SER A 22 -41.62 -21.56 17.77
CA SER A 22 -40.52 -22.48 18.07
C SER A 22 -39.39 -21.76 18.82
N ASP A 23 -38.51 -22.52 19.47
CA ASP A 23 -37.33 -21.95 20.13
C ASP A 23 -36.38 -21.27 19.15
N THR A 24 -36.35 -21.72 17.89
CA THR A 24 -35.61 -21.07 16.80
C THR A 24 -36.16 -19.69 16.49
N ASP A 25 -37.49 -19.55 16.43
CA ASP A 25 -38.15 -18.26 16.17
C ASP A 25 -37.88 -17.26 17.29
N LEU A 26 -37.96 -17.73 18.54
CA LEU A 26 -37.63 -16.91 19.71
C LEU A 26 -36.17 -16.43 19.68
N ARG A 27 -35.24 -17.31 19.29
CA ARG A 27 -33.83 -16.95 19.12
C ARG A 27 -33.65 -15.89 18.04
N ILE A 28 -34.31 -16.02 16.90
CA ILE A 28 -34.26 -15.03 15.81
C ILE A 28 -34.80 -13.67 16.29
N ILE A 29 -35.96 -13.67 16.95
CA ILE A 29 -36.57 -12.44 17.49
C ILE A 29 -35.63 -11.76 18.50
N GLN A 30 -35.01 -12.54 19.40
CA GLN A 30 -34.07 -12.01 20.39
C GLN A 30 -32.84 -11.39 19.72
N ARG A 31 -32.34 -11.98 18.63
CA ARG A 31 -31.19 -11.46 17.86
C ARG A 31 -31.53 -10.17 17.13
N ILE A 32 -32.68 -10.13 16.45
CA ILE A 32 -33.17 -8.92 15.79
C ILE A 32 -33.31 -7.78 16.79
N ARG A 33 -33.88 -8.04 17.98
CA ARG A 33 -33.99 -7.04 19.06
C ARG A 33 -32.65 -6.52 19.57
N LYS A 34 -31.59 -7.32 19.46
CA LYS A 34 -30.22 -6.95 19.84
C LYS A 34 -29.42 -6.32 18.68
N GLY A 35 -29.99 -6.23 17.48
CA GLY A 35 -29.32 -5.69 16.29
C GLY A 35 -28.39 -6.67 15.56
N PHE A 36 -28.43 -7.97 15.88
CA PHE A 36 -27.64 -8.99 15.20
C PHE A 36 -28.38 -9.60 14.01
N PHE A 37 -27.63 -10.19 13.07
CA PHE A 37 -28.21 -10.87 11.91
C PHE A 37 -29.07 -12.09 12.32
N PRO A 38 -30.27 -12.27 11.72
CA PRO A 38 -31.18 -13.37 12.03
C PRO A 38 -30.58 -14.77 11.87
N THR A 39 -29.68 -14.93 10.90
CA THR A 39 -29.10 -16.21 10.49
C THR A 39 -27.98 -16.71 11.40
N GLY A 40 -27.57 -15.93 12.42
CA GLY A 40 -26.39 -16.25 13.24
C GLY A 40 -25.06 -15.98 12.55
N ARG A 41 -25.10 -15.59 11.26
CA ARG A 41 -23.94 -15.27 10.44
C ARG A 41 -23.42 -13.88 10.84
N GLY A 42 -22.16 -13.80 11.29
CA GLY A 42 -21.52 -12.54 11.69
C GLY A 42 -21.47 -12.23 13.19
N ASP A 43 -21.63 -13.22 14.09
CA ASP A 43 -21.45 -13.03 15.55
C ASP A 43 -20.00 -13.13 16.03
N GLY A 44 -19.08 -13.47 15.15
CA GLY A 44 -17.69 -13.74 15.46
C GLY A 44 -17.15 -14.79 14.49
N ASP A 45 -16.00 -14.49 13.92
CA ASP A 45 -15.12 -15.39 13.15
C ASP A 45 -15.52 -15.72 11.70
N GLU A 46 -16.51 -15.04 11.10
CA GLU A 46 -16.76 -15.08 9.65
C GLU A 46 -16.37 -13.78 8.91
N ASP A 47 -15.70 -12.87 9.61
CA ASP A 47 -14.98 -11.74 9.00
C ASP A 47 -13.60 -12.16 8.47
N GLU A 48 -13.27 -13.45 8.58
CA GLU A 48 -11.99 -14.03 8.23
C GLU A 48 -12.00 -14.61 6.81
N GLU A 49 -12.33 -13.79 5.82
CA GLU A 49 -11.68 -13.95 4.52
C GLU A 49 -11.32 -12.57 4.02
N PHE A 50 -10.13 -12.17 4.43
CA PHE A 50 -9.38 -11.04 3.93
C PHE A 50 -9.69 -10.81 2.45
N GLN A 51 -10.36 -9.68 2.21
CA GLN A 51 -10.43 -8.90 0.99
C GLN A 51 -9.77 -9.60 -0.19
N VAL A 52 -10.59 -10.21 -1.04
CA VAL A 52 -10.13 -10.72 -2.32
C VAL A 52 -9.49 -9.55 -3.06
N GLU A 53 -8.16 -9.51 -3.13
CA GLU A 53 -7.42 -8.48 -3.86
C GLU A 53 -7.67 -8.73 -5.36
N TYR A 54 -8.80 -8.22 -5.85
CA TYR A 54 -9.17 -8.29 -7.27
C TYR A 54 -8.21 -7.44 -8.11
N GLU A 55 -7.55 -6.45 -7.51
CA GLU A 55 -6.75 -5.45 -8.21
C GLU A 55 -5.32 -5.92 -8.53
N ASP A 56 -4.74 -6.79 -7.70
CA ASP A 56 -3.39 -7.34 -7.93
C ASP A 56 -3.38 -8.59 -8.84
N ARG A 57 -4.56 -9.12 -9.21
CA ARG A 57 -4.70 -10.18 -10.22
C ARG A 57 -4.87 -9.66 -11.65
N ILE A 58 -4.95 -8.34 -11.84
CA ILE A 58 -5.08 -7.74 -13.17
C ILE A 58 -3.69 -7.75 -13.82
N GLU A 59 -3.57 -8.65 -14.79
CA GLU A 59 -2.42 -8.91 -15.65
C GLU A 59 -1.74 -7.62 -16.15
N ASP A 60 -0.41 -7.62 -16.04
CA ASP A 60 0.57 -6.69 -16.59
C ASP A 60 0.17 -5.21 -16.66
N LYS A 61 0.64 -4.43 -15.67
CA LYS A 61 0.61 -2.96 -15.65
C LYS A 61 1.54 -2.40 -16.73
N ILE A 62 1.14 -2.50 -18.01
CA ILE A 62 1.87 -2.03 -19.21
C ILE A 62 2.07 -0.51 -19.17
N HIS A 63 1.12 0.22 -18.59
CA HIS A 63 1.15 1.67 -18.51
C HIS A 63 1.40 2.15 -17.07
N PRO A 64 2.13 3.26 -16.90
CA PRO A 64 2.25 3.87 -15.59
C PRO A 64 0.89 4.35 -15.10
N MET A 65 0.67 4.29 -13.79
CA MET A 65 -0.55 4.82 -13.16
C MET A 65 -0.73 6.34 -13.37
N ARG A 66 0.33 7.04 -13.79
CA ARG A 66 0.31 8.48 -14.00
C ARG A 66 1.11 8.92 -15.21
N THR A 67 0.42 9.57 -16.13
CA THR A 67 0.96 10.11 -17.39
C THR A 67 1.36 11.58 -17.26
N ARG A 68 2.12 11.95 -16.22
CA ARG A 68 2.65 13.32 -16.14
C ARG A 68 3.74 13.51 -17.18
N TYR A 69 3.60 14.54 -18.01
CA TYR A 69 4.62 14.91 -18.97
C TYR A 69 5.95 15.24 -18.24
N PRO A 70 7.09 14.72 -18.69
CA PRO A 70 8.38 15.01 -18.09
C PRO A 70 8.75 16.48 -18.23
N SER A 71 9.34 17.06 -17.18
CA SER A 71 9.76 18.46 -17.22
C SER A 71 10.97 18.65 -18.13
N LYS A 72 11.14 19.84 -18.73
CA LYS A 72 12.31 20.15 -19.58
C LYS A 72 13.65 19.96 -18.84
N LYS A 73 13.68 20.20 -17.53
CA LYS A 73 14.88 20.03 -16.69
C LYS A 73 15.38 18.59 -16.65
N SER A 74 14.51 17.61 -16.84
CA SER A 74 14.88 16.18 -16.87
C SER A 74 15.71 15.79 -18.10
N PHE A 75 15.65 16.61 -19.17
CA PHE A 75 16.40 16.39 -20.40
C PHE A 75 17.59 17.34 -20.58
N MET A 76 17.63 18.42 -19.82
CA MET A 76 18.72 19.39 -19.84
C MET A 76 19.78 18.99 -18.81
N PRO A 77 21.05 19.41 -18.98
CA PRO A 77 22.05 19.26 -17.93
C PRO A 77 21.62 19.95 -16.64
N ASP A 78 22.11 19.47 -15.50
CA ASP A 78 21.66 19.94 -14.19
C ASP A 78 22.03 21.42 -13.94
N GLN A 79 21.05 22.17 -13.44
CA GLN A 79 21.20 23.59 -13.17
C GLN A 79 22.04 23.85 -11.92
N ASP A 80 22.02 22.93 -10.95
CA ASP A 80 22.76 23.08 -9.72
C ASP A 80 24.25 22.77 -9.93
N GLU A 81 24.58 21.78 -10.75
CA GLU A 81 25.93 21.57 -11.27
C GLU A 81 26.47 22.81 -11.99
N ALA A 82 25.71 23.38 -12.93
CA ALA A 82 26.11 24.60 -13.62
C ALA A 82 26.38 25.77 -12.65
N ARG A 83 25.58 25.89 -11.57
CA ARG A 83 25.77 26.91 -10.53
C ARG A 83 27.05 26.67 -9.73
N LYS A 84 27.36 25.43 -9.37
CA LYS A 84 28.59 25.04 -8.68
C LYS A 84 29.83 25.34 -9.53
N VAL A 85 29.81 24.94 -10.80
CA VAL A 85 30.91 25.22 -11.76
C VAL A 85 31.11 26.72 -11.90
N LYS A 86 30.04 27.51 -12.08
CA LYS A 86 30.14 28.98 -12.17
C LYS A 86 30.74 29.61 -10.90
N ARG A 87 30.40 29.09 -9.72
CA ARG A 87 31.00 29.52 -8.44
C ARG A 87 32.49 29.21 -8.40
N LEU A 88 32.89 28.00 -8.78
CA LEU A 88 34.29 27.59 -8.80
C LEU A 88 35.10 28.46 -9.77
N ILE A 89 34.59 28.71 -10.99
CA ILE A 89 35.22 29.60 -11.97
C ILE A 89 35.43 31.00 -11.39
N LYS A 90 34.45 31.57 -10.68
CA LYS A 90 34.60 32.88 -10.04
C LYS A 90 35.73 32.88 -9.01
N LEU A 91 35.83 31.84 -8.18
CA LEU A 91 36.86 31.72 -7.16
C LEU A 91 38.26 31.53 -7.77
N ILE A 92 38.36 30.78 -8.87
CA ILE A 92 39.61 30.63 -9.63
C ILE A 92 40.02 31.96 -10.25
N ARG A 93 39.09 32.68 -10.89
CA ARG A 93 39.36 34.01 -11.48
C ARG A 93 39.77 35.04 -10.44
N ALA A 94 39.22 34.95 -9.23
CA ALA A 94 39.60 35.80 -8.10
C ALA A 94 40.94 35.38 -7.45
N GLY A 95 41.55 34.27 -7.88
CA GLY A 95 42.82 33.77 -7.35
C GLY A 95 42.71 33.09 -5.97
N ILE A 96 41.51 32.84 -5.46
CA ILE A 96 41.28 32.22 -4.15
C ILE A 96 41.54 30.71 -4.21
N ILE A 97 41.15 30.07 -5.32
CA ILE A 97 41.33 28.64 -5.55
C ILE A 97 42.29 28.44 -6.71
N LYS A 98 43.31 27.60 -6.51
CA LYS A 98 44.20 27.15 -7.59
C LYS A 98 43.68 25.85 -8.18
N PRO A 99 43.60 25.74 -9.52
CA PRO A 99 43.30 24.46 -10.17
C PRO A 99 44.32 23.41 -9.74
N LYS A 100 43.86 22.17 -9.54
CA LYS A 100 44.77 21.05 -9.30
C LYS A 100 45.54 20.77 -10.59
N GLU A 101 46.86 20.85 -10.56
CA GLU A 101 47.69 20.39 -11.67
C GLU A 101 47.59 18.86 -11.77
N GLU A 102 47.28 18.37 -12.96
CA GLU A 102 47.37 16.95 -13.27
C GLU A 102 48.85 16.57 -13.25
N LYS A 103 49.27 15.86 -12.20
CA LYS A 103 50.61 15.29 -12.16
C LYS A 103 50.68 14.22 -13.26
N PRO A 104 51.67 14.25 -14.18
CA PRO A 104 51.84 13.18 -15.14
C PRO A 104 51.98 11.86 -14.36
N ALA A 105 51.31 10.81 -14.85
CA ALA A 105 51.42 9.48 -14.29
C ALA A 105 52.91 9.13 -14.19
N LYS A 106 53.38 8.82 -12.98
CA LYS A 106 54.78 8.43 -12.79
C LYS A 106 54.98 7.12 -13.54
N GLU A 107 55.76 7.15 -14.61
CA GLU A 107 56.16 5.94 -15.32
C GLU A 107 57.04 5.11 -14.38
N ASP A 108 56.59 3.91 -14.02
CA ASP A 108 57.31 2.99 -13.15
C ASP A 108 58.55 2.42 -13.87
N HIS A 109 59.66 3.16 -13.82
CA HIS A 109 60.97 2.77 -14.38
C HIS A 109 61.70 1.68 -13.57
N ASN A 110 61.03 0.61 -13.14
CA ASN A 110 61.66 -0.44 -12.33
C ASN A 110 61.53 -1.87 -12.88
N HIS A 111 61.15 -2.05 -14.15
CA HIS A 111 61.00 -3.40 -14.72
C HIS A 111 62.23 -3.94 -15.50
N LEU A 112 63.26 -3.14 -15.77
CA LEU A 112 64.36 -3.56 -16.68
C LEU A 112 65.62 -4.15 -16.01
N GLN A 113 65.66 -4.28 -14.67
CA GLN A 113 66.89 -4.73 -13.98
C GLN A 113 66.87 -6.18 -13.49
N SER A 114 65.78 -6.95 -13.68
CA SER A 114 65.69 -8.32 -13.14
C SER A 114 66.25 -9.43 -14.04
N ASN A 115 66.65 -9.14 -15.28
CA ASN A 115 67.22 -10.13 -16.20
C ASN A 115 68.69 -9.82 -16.50
N ARG A 116 69.55 -9.91 -15.50
CA ARG A 116 70.99 -9.92 -15.69
C ARG A 116 71.70 -10.66 -14.54
N GLN A 117 71.39 -11.94 -14.39
CA GLN A 117 72.22 -12.94 -13.69
C GLN A 117 72.15 -14.26 -14.45
#